data_AF-T1IG52-F1
#
_entry.id   AF-T1IG52-F1
#
_cell.length_a   1.000
_cell.length_b   1.000
_cell.length_c   1.000
_cell.angle_alpha   90.00
_cell.angle_beta   90.00
_cell.angle_gamma   90.00
#
_symmetry.space_group_name_H-M   'P 1'
#
loop_
_entity.id
_entity.type
_entity.pdbx_description
1 polymer ?
#
loop_
_entity_poly.entity_id
_entity_poly.type
_entity_poly.pdbx_seq_one_letter_code
_entity_poly.pdbx_strand_id
1 'polypeptide(L)'
;MKSLVFLAATLLCYTVVTVKAANVTIYACQVCKCYYQDLDCSHRNLTHHLNDSSIEGFKFNDVIFDRNSIVHLKPFPVMTASKLSFRHNGIASIDVATFRAVKNLTEIDLSHNHLTSHDLIPHIFMGSYSPLAYEPLSSLKVLRLSGNSLHTLHQDLFEHLPNLRHLSLDSNPFKLIDRPTSVAVGSLLKLQTLDLSSTQLSGLPPTFLHTPRYLDSLNLSSNQFKVVPPSLGESEESLRELILDNNPILEIRIFPSLKNLEVLHMNDMPKLAEIGSGALQHLANLKELSITHSPQLTSIAEDAFSGETKELSWPPLSKLFINNNRLGYLGQGFVARWDHLTELDVSMNPWICDCENQWFLSTLMPHFMNVNKKKAIYMMCEEPTEMRGRLLMNLTKTGVDMRCLDSRGSRPEQDSLVLVAILIGLLMSIPLAMASFAFYQRVYGNASPLVRFSYHRASFVDTIS
;
A
#
# COMPACT_ATOMS: atom_id res chain seq x y z
N MET A 1 -55.05 -66.10 -25.07
CA MET A 1 -54.50 -66.87 -26.22
C MET A 1 -53.78 -65.87 -27.09
N LYS A 2 -52.43 -65.90 -27.07
CA LYS A 2 -51.59 -66.41 -28.18
C LYS A 2 -51.73 -65.52 -29.43
N SER A 3 -50.71 -65.00 -30.08
CA SER A 3 -49.25 -65.14 -29.95
C SER A 3 -48.69 -64.39 -31.17
N LEU A 4 -47.56 -63.69 -31.01
CA LEU A 4 -46.54 -63.40 -32.02
C LEU A 4 -47.00 -62.57 -33.25
N VAL A 5 -46.29 -61.54 -33.70
CA VAL A 5 -44.93 -61.64 -34.23
C VAL A 5 -44.17 -60.32 -34.01
N PHE A 6 -43.10 -60.44 -33.22
CA PHE A 6 -41.88 -59.64 -33.31
C PHE A 6 -41.21 -59.92 -34.67
N LEU A 7 -40.90 -58.88 -35.45
CA LEU A 7 -39.63 -58.63 -36.17
C LEU A 7 -39.83 -57.85 -37.48
N ALA A 8 -39.09 -56.74 -37.55
CA ALA A 8 -38.51 -56.13 -38.75
C ALA A 8 -39.44 -55.46 -39.77
N ALA A 9 -39.74 -54.19 -39.52
CA ALA A 9 -39.77 -53.18 -40.58
C ALA A 9 -39.02 -51.95 -40.08
N THR A 10 -37.69 -52.01 -40.16
CA THR A 10 -36.80 -50.87 -40.08
C THR A 10 -36.95 -50.00 -41.34
N LEU A 11 -36.75 -48.70 -41.14
CA LEU A 11 -36.71 -47.59 -42.10
C LEU A 11 -38.02 -46.85 -42.45
N LEU A 12 -37.94 -45.55 -42.15
CA LEU A 12 -38.65 -44.42 -42.76
C LEU A 12 -40.08 -44.14 -42.30
N CYS A 13 -40.21 -43.40 -41.19
CA CYS A 13 -41.13 -42.27 -41.20
C CYS A 13 -40.59 -41.09 -40.39
N TYR A 14 -40.29 -40.05 -41.16
CA TYR A 14 -39.88 -38.72 -40.79
C TYR A 14 -41.12 -37.90 -40.36
N THR A 15 -40.91 -36.89 -39.51
CA THR A 15 -41.82 -35.76 -39.19
C THR A 15 -43.02 -36.10 -38.28
N VAL A 16 -43.42 -35.30 -37.29
CA VAL A 16 -43.23 -33.87 -36.99
C VAL A 16 -43.12 -33.73 -35.46
N VAL A 17 -42.00 -33.23 -34.96
CA VAL A 17 -41.95 -32.54 -33.66
C VAL A 17 -41.67 -31.08 -33.97
N THR A 18 -42.63 -30.22 -33.66
CA THR A 18 -42.56 -28.78 -33.84
C THR A 18 -41.45 -28.19 -32.97
N VAL A 19 -40.31 -27.87 -33.58
CA VAL A 19 -39.24 -27.07 -32.98
C VAL A 19 -39.54 -25.60 -33.26
N LYS A 20 -39.93 -24.85 -32.23
CA LYS A 20 -40.06 -23.39 -32.27
C LYS A 20 -39.09 -22.77 -31.25
N ALA A 21 -37.78 -23.00 -31.45
CA ALA A 21 -36.69 -22.38 -30.68
C ALA A 21 -35.30 -22.49 -31.33
N ALA A 22 -35.17 -22.94 -32.58
CA ALA A 22 -33.86 -23.27 -33.17
C ALA A 22 -33.24 -22.22 -34.11
N ASN A 23 -33.99 -21.17 -34.52
CA ASN A 23 -33.49 -20.23 -35.54
C ASN A 23 -32.86 -18.95 -34.98
N VAL A 24 -33.08 -18.60 -33.71
CA VAL A 24 -32.61 -17.31 -33.13
C VAL A 24 -31.23 -17.45 -32.49
N THR A 25 -30.90 -18.63 -31.95
CA THR A 25 -29.59 -19.00 -31.37
C THR A 25 -28.44 -18.81 -32.35
N ILE A 26 -28.73 -18.79 -33.65
CA ILE A 26 -27.74 -18.72 -34.71
C ILE A 26 -27.18 -17.30 -34.85
N TYR A 27 -27.99 -16.24 -34.70
CA TYR A 27 -27.55 -14.90 -35.13
C TYR A 27 -26.59 -14.23 -34.15
N ALA A 28 -26.94 -14.18 -32.86
CA ALA A 28 -26.04 -13.62 -31.84
C ALA A 28 -24.72 -14.40 -31.75
N CYS A 29 -24.76 -15.73 -31.88
CA CYS A 29 -23.58 -16.59 -31.88
C CYS A 29 -22.83 -16.66 -33.23
N GLN A 30 -23.37 -16.07 -34.31
CA GLN A 30 -22.62 -15.76 -35.53
C GLN A 30 -21.77 -14.51 -35.33
N VAL A 31 -22.35 -13.49 -34.69
CA VAL A 31 -21.70 -12.20 -34.45
C VAL A 31 -20.78 -12.24 -33.23
N CYS A 32 -21.04 -13.09 -32.24
CA CYS A 32 -20.28 -13.19 -30.99
C CYS A 32 -19.87 -14.63 -30.70
N LYS A 33 -18.96 -14.84 -29.74
CA LYS A 33 -18.60 -16.18 -29.28
C LYS A 33 -19.53 -16.59 -28.15
N CYS A 34 -20.22 -17.71 -28.31
CA CYS A 34 -21.07 -18.27 -27.26
C CYS A 34 -20.34 -19.46 -26.62
N TYR A 35 -20.07 -19.39 -25.33
CA TYR A 35 -19.43 -20.47 -24.57
C TYR A 35 -20.28 -20.81 -23.36
N TYR A 36 -20.82 -22.03 -23.31
CA TYR A 36 -21.76 -22.46 -22.26
C TYR A 36 -22.97 -21.52 -22.12
N GLN A 37 -22.92 -20.60 -21.17
CA GLN A 37 -23.95 -19.61 -20.86
C GLN A 37 -23.39 -18.18 -20.94
N ASP A 38 -22.25 -17.97 -21.59
CA ASP A 38 -21.64 -16.65 -21.74
C ASP A 38 -21.65 -16.21 -23.20
N LEU A 39 -21.84 -14.91 -23.40
CA LEU A 39 -21.85 -14.25 -24.71
C LEU A 39 -20.70 -13.25 -24.78
N ASP A 40 -19.63 -13.62 -25.48
CA ASP A 40 -18.43 -12.78 -25.66
C ASP A 40 -18.38 -12.17 -27.06
N CYS A 41 -18.69 -10.88 -27.12
CA CYS A 41 -18.66 -10.03 -28.30
C CYS A 41 -17.38 -9.16 -28.38
N SER A 42 -16.36 -9.46 -27.59
CA SER A 42 -15.18 -8.57 -27.46
C SER A 42 -14.29 -8.56 -28.70
N HIS A 43 -13.63 -7.42 -28.96
CA HIS A 43 -12.67 -7.24 -30.08
C HIS A 43 -13.25 -7.53 -31.47
N ARG A 44 -14.50 -7.15 -31.71
CA ARG A 44 -15.20 -7.40 -32.98
C ARG A 44 -15.50 -6.14 -33.79
N ASN A 45 -14.93 -5.00 -33.36
CA ASN A 45 -15.15 -3.69 -33.97
C ASN A 45 -16.64 -3.33 -34.09
N LEU A 46 -17.46 -3.76 -33.12
CA LEU A 46 -18.88 -3.48 -33.09
C LEU A 46 -19.12 -1.99 -32.82
N THR A 47 -20.01 -1.37 -33.58
CA THR A 47 -20.45 0.02 -33.34
C THR A 47 -21.73 0.12 -32.51
N HIS A 48 -22.42 -1.01 -32.35
CA HIS A 48 -23.64 -1.15 -31.56
C HIS A 48 -23.56 -2.44 -30.73
N HIS A 49 -24.18 -2.42 -29.55
CA HIS A 49 -24.44 -3.64 -28.79
C HIS A 49 -25.63 -4.39 -29.42
N LEU A 50 -25.74 -5.68 -29.11
CA LEU A 50 -26.91 -6.46 -29.52
C LEU A 50 -28.12 -5.98 -28.72
N ASN A 51 -29.10 -5.37 -29.40
CA ASN A 51 -30.30 -4.80 -28.78
C ASN A 51 -31.59 -5.19 -29.54
N ASP A 52 -31.51 -6.25 -30.32
CA ASP A 52 -32.57 -6.75 -31.19
C ASP A 52 -33.12 -8.10 -30.67
N SER A 53 -34.06 -8.67 -31.41
CA SER A 53 -34.66 -9.96 -31.07
C SER A 53 -33.68 -11.14 -31.06
N SER A 54 -32.41 -10.96 -31.46
CA SER A 54 -31.42 -12.06 -31.48
C SER A 54 -31.03 -12.56 -30.08
N ILE A 55 -31.18 -11.72 -29.06
CA ILE A 55 -30.85 -12.05 -27.66
C ILE A 55 -32.09 -12.06 -26.75
N GLU A 56 -33.28 -11.81 -27.30
CA GLU A 56 -34.53 -11.80 -26.54
C GLU A 56 -34.88 -13.20 -26.02
N GLY A 57 -35.23 -13.30 -24.73
CA GLY A 57 -35.60 -14.53 -24.04
C GLY A 57 -34.41 -15.42 -23.65
N PHE A 58 -33.18 -15.08 -24.04
CA PHE A 58 -32.00 -15.86 -23.70
C PHE A 58 -31.53 -15.63 -22.27
N LYS A 59 -30.84 -16.64 -21.74
CA LYS A 59 -30.24 -16.63 -20.41
C LYS A 59 -28.74 -16.78 -20.55
N PHE A 60 -28.02 -15.73 -20.19
CA PHE A 60 -26.58 -15.72 -20.08
C PHE A 60 -26.17 -15.49 -18.61
N ASN A 61 -24.95 -15.87 -18.24
CA ASN A 61 -24.34 -15.41 -17.00
C ASN A 61 -23.62 -14.10 -17.31
N ASP A 62 -22.63 -14.15 -18.19
CA ASP A 62 -21.85 -12.98 -18.57
C ASP A 62 -22.10 -12.60 -20.03
N VAL A 63 -22.35 -11.31 -20.28
CA VAL A 63 -22.43 -10.73 -21.62
C VAL A 63 -21.40 -9.61 -21.75
N ILE A 64 -20.44 -9.81 -22.64
CA ILE A 64 -19.21 -9.02 -22.71
C ILE A 64 -19.11 -8.36 -24.09
N PHE A 65 -19.08 -7.02 -24.13
CA PHE A 65 -18.92 -6.19 -25.32
C PHE A 65 -17.61 -5.40 -25.30
N ASP A 66 -16.60 -5.88 -24.57
CA ASP A 66 -15.37 -5.15 -24.31
C ASP A 66 -14.55 -4.88 -25.59
N ARG A 67 -13.82 -3.77 -25.61
CA ARG A 67 -12.84 -3.43 -26.66
C ARG A 67 -13.50 -3.44 -28.05
N ASN A 68 -14.60 -2.71 -28.17
CA ASN A 68 -15.30 -2.44 -29.43
C ASN A 68 -15.35 -0.92 -29.66
N SER A 69 -16.16 -0.50 -30.64
CA SER A 69 -16.33 0.89 -31.06
C SER A 69 -17.74 1.40 -30.75
N ILE A 70 -18.36 0.90 -29.66
CA ILE A 70 -19.74 1.25 -29.28
C ILE A 70 -19.72 2.65 -28.67
N VAL A 71 -20.57 3.55 -29.17
CA VAL A 71 -20.63 4.95 -28.72
C VAL A 71 -21.92 5.26 -27.95
N HIS A 72 -22.96 4.44 -28.11
CA HIS A 72 -24.26 4.69 -27.54
C HIS A 72 -24.95 3.38 -27.14
N LEU A 73 -25.46 3.34 -25.90
CA LEU A 73 -26.24 2.23 -25.39
C LEU A 73 -27.74 2.52 -25.49
N LYS A 74 -28.49 1.52 -25.92
CA LYS A 74 -29.94 1.53 -26.14
C LYS A 74 -30.55 0.49 -25.21
N PRO A 75 -31.88 0.53 -24.97
CA PRO A 75 -32.54 -0.46 -24.16
C PRO A 75 -32.33 -1.89 -24.67
N PHE A 76 -31.88 -2.76 -23.75
CA PHE A 76 -31.80 -4.18 -24.00
C PHE A 76 -33.22 -4.77 -24.17
N PRO A 77 -33.39 -5.78 -25.05
CA PRO A 77 -34.60 -6.59 -25.06
C PRO A 77 -34.70 -7.41 -23.77
N VAL A 78 -35.84 -8.07 -23.56
CA VAL A 78 -36.04 -8.92 -22.39
C VAL A 78 -35.05 -10.08 -22.43
N MET A 79 -34.13 -10.15 -21.47
CA MET A 79 -33.12 -11.21 -21.37
C MET A 79 -32.75 -11.47 -19.90
N THR A 80 -32.02 -12.54 -19.62
CA THR A 80 -31.40 -12.77 -18.31
C THR A 80 -29.89 -12.70 -18.47
N ALA A 81 -29.24 -11.88 -17.66
CA ALA A 81 -27.79 -11.82 -17.53
C ALA A 81 -27.42 -11.46 -16.10
N SER A 82 -26.36 -12.07 -15.56
CA SER A 82 -25.78 -11.67 -14.27
C SER A 82 -24.86 -10.47 -14.45
N LYS A 83 -24.11 -10.41 -15.55
CA LYS A 83 -23.13 -9.36 -15.81
C LYS A 83 -23.26 -8.80 -17.22
N LEU A 84 -23.16 -7.48 -17.33
CA LEU A 84 -22.94 -6.77 -18.60
C LEU A 84 -21.62 -5.99 -18.53
N SER A 85 -20.75 -6.18 -19.51
CA SER A 85 -19.47 -5.48 -19.60
C SER A 85 -19.32 -4.76 -20.93
N PHE A 86 -18.90 -3.50 -20.90
CA PHE A 86 -18.67 -2.64 -22.06
C PHE A 86 -17.33 -1.92 -21.97
N ARG A 87 -16.31 -2.56 -21.39
CA ARG A 87 -15.04 -1.91 -21.09
C ARG A 87 -14.32 -1.48 -22.36
N HIS A 88 -13.60 -0.36 -22.31
CA HIS A 88 -12.77 0.10 -23.44
C HIS A 88 -13.57 0.23 -24.74
N ASN A 89 -14.71 0.90 -24.67
CA ASN A 89 -15.49 1.34 -25.84
C ASN A 89 -15.40 2.87 -25.96
N GLY A 90 -16.23 3.46 -26.82
CA GLY A 90 -16.36 4.91 -26.96
C GLY A 90 -17.66 5.45 -26.39
N ILE A 91 -18.27 4.78 -25.40
CA ILE A 91 -19.64 5.09 -24.98
C ILE A 91 -19.68 6.49 -24.40
N ALA A 92 -20.44 7.37 -25.06
CA ALA A 92 -20.65 8.75 -24.67
C ALA A 92 -22.10 9.05 -24.28
N SER A 93 -23.04 8.11 -24.48
CA SER A 93 -24.44 8.29 -24.06
C SER A 93 -25.13 6.95 -23.82
N ILE A 94 -26.11 6.95 -22.92
CA ILE A 94 -26.89 5.77 -22.53
C ILE A 94 -28.36 6.19 -22.50
N ASP A 95 -29.21 5.44 -23.21
CA ASP A 95 -30.64 5.69 -23.23
C ASP A 95 -31.30 5.35 -21.89
N VAL A 96 -32.35 6.09 -21.58
CA VAL A 96 -33.19 5.90 -20.41
C VAL A 96 -33.76 4.46 -20.37
N ALA A 97 -33.77 3.83 -19.18
CA ALA A 97 -34.12 2.42 -18.96
C ALA A 97 -33.28 1.40 -19.74
N THR A 98 -32.03 1.72 -20.10
CA THR A 98 -31.17 0.80 -20.86
C THR A 98 -31.15 -0.63 -20.30
N PHE A 99 -31.08 -0.76 -18.97
CA PHE A 99 -30.92 -2.05 -18.28
C PHE A 99 -32.22 -2.65 -17.72
N ARG A 100 -33.37 -1.97 -17.90
CA ARG A 100 -34.66 -2.34 -17.27
C ARG A 100 -35.09 -3.78 -17.55
N ALA A 101 -34.88 -4.25 -18.78
CA ALA A 101 -35.39 -5.54 -19.25
C ALA A 101 -34.43 -6.72 -18.97
N VAL A 102 -33.25 -6.45 -18.38
CA VAL A 102 -32.23 -7.45 -18.09
C VAL A 102 -32.45 -8.01 -16.69
N LYS A 103 -32.95 -9.24 -16.62
CA LYS A 103 -33.28 -9.93 -15.37
C LYS A 103 -32.02 -10.49 -14.71
N ASN A 104 -31.98 -10.45 -13.37
CA ASN A 104 -30.90 -10.93 -12.50
C ASN A 104 -29.56 -10.20 -12.65
N LEU A 105 -29.55 -8.99 -13.21
CA LEU A 105 -28.34 -8.20 -13.38
C LEU A 105 -27.71 -7.82 -12.03
N THR A 106 -26.52 -8.33 -11.76
CA THR A 106 -25.75 -8.09 -10.54
C THR A 106 -24.57 -7.16 -10.75
N GLU A 107 -24.01 -7.11 -11.96
CA GLU A 107 -22.84 -6.30 -12.30
C GLU A 107 -23.01 -5.57 -13.65
N ILE A 108 -22.72 -4.27 -13.64
CA ILE A 108 -22.55 -3.45 -14.84
C ILE A 108 -21.14 -2.86 -14.83
N ASP A 109 -20.41 -3.10 -15.91
CA ASP A 109 -19.07 -2.53 -16.11
C ASP A 109 -19.06 -1.60 -17.34
N LEU A 110 -18.94 -0.30 -17.08
CA LEU A 110 -18.87 0.77 -18.07
C LEU A 110 -17.48 1.44 -18.06
N SER A 111 -16.46 0.75 -17.56
CA SER A 111 -15.13 1.32 -17.36
C SER A 111 -14.42 1.65 -18.67
N HIS A 112 -13.58 2.69 -18.67
CA HIS A 112 -12.81 3.14 -19.83
C HIS A 112 -13.69 3.45 -21.04
N ASN A 113 -14.61 4.39 -20.86
CA ASN A 113 -15.48 4.92 -21.91
C ASN A 113 -15.36 6.45 -21.97
N HIS A 114 -16.28 7.12 -22.65
CA HIS A 114 -16.32 8.58 -22.81
C HIS A 114 -17.51 9.21 -22.10
N LEU A 115 -18.03 8.54 -21.06
CA LEU A 115 -19.14 9.06 -20.28
C LEU A 115 -18.68 10.31 -19.52
N THR A 116 -19.52 11.32 -19.55
CA THR A 116 -19.35 12.51 -18.73
C THR A 116 -20.46 12.59 -17.67
N SER A 117 -20.34 13.55 -16.76
CA SER A 117 -21.35 13.77 -15.71
C SER A 117 -22.75 14.07 -16.23
N HIS A 118 -22.91 14.59 -17.46
CA HIS A 118 -24.24 14.87 -18.02
C HIS A 118 -24.90 13.63 -18.63
N ASP A 119 -24.11 12.62 -19.00
CA ASP A 119 -24.60 11.38 -19.59
C ASP A 119 -25.11 10.39 -18.54
N LEU A 120 -24.65 10.54 -17.30
CA LEU A 120 -25.06 9.74 -16.15
C LEU A 120 -26.20 10.41 -15.38
N ILE A 121 -27.43 10.11 -15.79
CA ILE A 121 -28.66 10.54 -15.11
C ILE A 121 -29.28 9.38 -14.30
N PRO A 122 -30.20 9.60 -13.35
CA PRO A 122 -30.81 8.50 -12.60
C PRO A 122 -31.59 7.51 -13.49
N HIS A 123 -32.28 8.02 -14.51
CA HIS A 123 -33.23 7.28 -15.33
C HIS A 123 -32.61 6.21 -16.25
N ILE A 124 -31.29 6.21 -16.47
CA ILE A 124 -30.61 5.10 -17.19
C ILE A 124 -30.65 3.80 -16.38
N PHE A 125 -30.68 3.89 -15.05
CA PHE A 125 -30.79 2.75 -14.13
C PHE A 125 -32.21 2.48 -13.67
N MET A 126 -33.22 3.09 -14.30
CA MET A 126 -34.60 2.89 -13.85
C MET A 126 -35.06 1.45 -14.07
N GLY A 127 -35.57 0.85 -13.00
CA GLY A 127 -36.17 -0.47 -13.05
C GLY A 127 -37.57 -0.47 -13.68
N SER A 128 -38.28 -1.58 -13.55
CA SER A 128 -39.61 -1.76 -14.11
C SER A 128 -40.65 -0.98 -13.29
N TYR A 129 -41.60 -0.34 -13.98
CA TYR A 129 -42.72 0.33 -13.34
C TYR A 129 -44.01 -0.47 -13.61
N SER A 130 -44.66 -0.92 -12.55
CA SER A 130 -46.04 -1.43 -12.60
C SER A 130 -46.95 -0.48 -11.82
N PRO A 131 -48.22 -0.30 -12.21
CA PRO A 131 -49.21 0.47 -11.44
C PRO A 131 -49.36 0.01 -9.98
N LEU A 132 -48.92 -1.21 -9.67
CA LEU A 132 -49.03 -1.84 -8.35
C LEU A 132 -47.71 -1.82 -7.56
N ALA A 133 -46.55 -1.68 -8.23
CA ALA A 133 -45.25 -1.68 -7.58
C ALA A 133 -44.16 -1.09 -8.50
N TYR A 134 -43.29 -0.26 -7.91
CA TYR A 134 -42.03 0.12 -8.52
C TYR A 134 -40.97 -0.95 -8.21
N GLU A 135 -40.35 -1.52 -9.25
CA GLU A 135 -39.32 -2.56 -9.13
C GLU A 135 -37.95 -2.00 -9.55
N PRO A 136 -37.14 -1.43 -8.62
CA PRO A 136 -35.79 -0.95 -8.94
C PRO A 136 -34.87 -2.08 -9.38
N LEU A 137 -33.67 -1.76 -9.87
CA LEU A 137 -32.62 -2.74 -10.22
C LEU A 137 -32.00 -3.36 -8.94
N SER A 138 -32.84 -4.05 -8.17
CA SER A 138 -32.57 -4.53 -6.82
C SER A 138 -31.50 -5.63 -6.78
N SER A 139 -31.26 -6.31 -7.89
CA SER A 139 -30.22 -7.33 -8.00
C SER A 139 -28.82 -6.74 -8.18
N LEU A 140 -28.71 -5.48 -8.63
CA LEU A 140 -27.44 -4.85 -8.95
C LEU A 140 -26.65 -4.59 -7.67
N LYS A 141 -25.41 -5.08 -7.64
CA LYS A 141 -24.48 -4.99 -6.51
C LYS A 141 -23.18 -4.30 -6.87
N VAL A 142 -22.77 -4.39 -8.14
CA VAL A 142 -21.49 -3.86 -8.63
C VAL A 142 -21.75 -2.90 -9.79
N LEU A 143 -21.24 -1.68 -9.67
CA LEU A 143 -21.25 -0.69 -10.74
C LEU A 143 -19.82 -0.16 -10.91
N ARG A 144 -19.24 -0.39 -12.08
CA ARG A 144 -17.91 0.15 -12.42
C ARG A 144 -18.02 1.25 -13.46
N LEU A 145 -17.52 2.43 -13.10
CA LEU A 145 -17.50 3.65 -13.91
C LEU A 145 -16.07 4.19 -14.07
N SER A 146 -15.07 3.34 -13.79
CA SER A 146 -13.65 3.68 -13.79
C SER A 146 -13.20 4.26 -15.13
N GLY A 147 -12.30 5.25 -15.12
CA GLY A 147 -11.67 5.74 -16.37
C GLY A 147 -12.63 6.38 -17.37
N ASN A 148 -13.60 7.15 -16.89
CA ASN A 148 -14.47 7.99 -17.71
C ASN A 148 -14.07 9.48 -17.54
N SER A 149 -14.92 10.41 -17.96
CA SER A 149 -14.70 11.86 -17.82
C SER A 149 -15.65 12.48 -16.79
N LEU A 150 -15.90 11.78 -15.68
CA LEU A 150 -16.78 12.23 -14.62
C LEU A 150 -16.08 13.27 -13.73
N HIS A 151 -16.74 14.42 -13.53
CA HIS A 151 -16.26 15.49 -12.65
C HIS A 151 -17.22 15.73 -11.46
N THR A 152 -18.46 15.29 -11.60
CA THR A 152 -19.54 15.32 -10.60
C THR A 152 -20.52 14.15 -10.86
N LEU A 153 -21.34 13.80 -9.88
CA LEU A 153 -22.45 12.87 -10.04
C LEU A 153 -23.79 13.58 -9.81
N HIS A 154 -24.81 13.21 -10.57
CA HIS A 154 -26.17 13.63 -10.26
C HIS A 154 -26.56 13.12 -8.86
N GLN A 155 -27.16 13.98 -8.03
CA GLN A 155 -27.46 13.66 -6.63
C GLN A 155 -28.32 12.40 -6.44
N ASP A 156 -29.22 12.14 -7.39
CA ASP A 156 -30.15 10.99 -7.37
C ASP A 156 -29.67 9.81 -8.25
N LEU A 157 -28.42 9.83 -8.74
CA LEU A 157 -27.91 8.87 -9.73
C LEU A 157 -28.15 7.40 -9.34
N PHE A 158 -28.10 7.10 -8.04
CA PHE A 158 -28.21 5.75 -7.50
C PHE A 158 -29.56 5.45 -6.84
N GLU A 159 -30.57 6.31 -7.00
CA GLU A 159 -31.92 6.12 -6.40
C GLU A 159 -32.52 4.74 -6.74
N HIS A 160 -32.22 4.23 -7.92
CA HIS A 160 -32.76 2.96 -8.43
C HIS A 160 -31.86 1.74 -8.13
N LEU A 161 -30.79 1.92 -7.35
CA LEU A 161 -29.77 0.92 -7.04
C LEU A 161 -29.66 0.64 -5.51
N PRO A 162 -30.76 0.25 -4.83
CA PRO A 162 -30.82 0.20 -3.35
C PRO A 162 -29.90 -0.84 -2.70
N ASN A 163 -29.35 -1.77 -3.48
CA ASN A 163 -28.51 -2.87 -3.00
C ASN A 163 -27.07 -2.80 -3.52
N LEU A 164 -26.64 -1.65 -4.05
CA LEU A 164 -25.27 -1.48 -4.52
C LEU A 164 -24.29 -1.62 -3.36
N ARG A 165 -23.24 -2.42 -3.58
CA ARG A 165 -22.21 -2.77 -2.60
C ARG A 165 -20.82 -2.35 -3.04
N HIS A 166 -20.55 -2.35 -4.34
CA HIS A 166 -19.25 -2.00 -4.90
C HIS A 166 -19.44 -0.91 -5.95
N LEU A 167 -18.77 0.21 -5.74
CA LEU A 167 -18.77 1.34 -6.65
C LEU A 167 -17.32 1.72 -6.98
N SER A 168 -16.98 1.65 -8.26
CA SER A 168 -15.67 2.09 -8.77
C SER A 168 -15.84 3.39 -9.55
N LEU A 169 -15.22 4.46 -9.05
CA LEU A 169 -15.19 5.80 -9.64
C LEU A 169 -13.75 6.24 -9.96
N ASP A 170 -12.79 5.34 -9.82
CA ASP A 170 -11.37 5.63 -10.03
C ASP A 170 -11.07 6.15 -11.44
N SER A 171 -9.92 6.81 -11.57
CA SER A 171 -9.44 7.34 -12.84
C SER A 171 -10.43 8.32 -13.51
N ASN A 172 -11.27 8.99 -12.74
CA ASN A 172 -12.16 10.07 -13.18
C ASN A 172 -11.71 11.43 -12.62
N PRO A 173 -11.74 12.52 -13.40
CA PRO A 173 -11.20 13.82 -13.03
C PRO A 173 -12.08 14.63 -12.05
N PHE A 174 -12.50 14.05 -10.91
CA PHE A 174 -13.32 14.74 -9.91
C PHE A 174 -12.66 16.00 -9.36
N LYS A 175 -11.36 15.94 -9.01
CA LYS A 175 -10.58 17.01 -8.32
C LYS A 175 -11.08 17.38 -6.93
N LEU A 176 -12.39 17.44 -6.73
CA LEU A 176 -13.09 17.64 -5.47
C LEU A 176 -14.39 16.83 -5.48
N ILE A 177 -14.84 16.38 -4.31
CA ILE A 177 -16.19 15.83 -4.14
C ILE A 177 -17.13 16.99 -3.85
N ASP A 178 -17.99 17.30 -4.81
CA ASP A 178 -18.99 18.36 -4.67
C ASP A 178 -20.24 17.87 -3.92
N ARG A 179 -21.16 18.80 -3.64
CA ARG A 179 -22.39 18.48 -2.89
C ARG A 179 -23.26 17.42 -3.59
N PRO A 180 -23.55 17.51 -4.90
CA PRO A 180 -24.29 16.46 -5.62
C PRO A 180 -23.63 15.08 -5.50
N THR A 181 -22.31 14.99 -5.70
CA THR A 181 -21.57 13.73 -5.56
C THR A 181 -21.63 13.18 -4.15
N SER A 182 -21.51 14.04 -3.13
CA SER A 182 -21.63 13.63 -1.74
C SER A 182 -23.02 13.10 -1.40
N VAL A 183 -24.08 13.68 -1.97
CA VAL A 183 -25.46 13.19 -1.78
C VAL A 183 -25.65 11.85 -2.48
N ALA A 184 -25.16 11.71 -3.71
CA ALA A 184 -25.26 10.48 -4.48
C ALA A 184 -24.58 9.31 -3.76
N VAL A 185 -23.30 9.46 -3.37
CA VAL A 185 -22.60 8.40 -2.63
C VAL A 185 -23.23 8.17 -1.25
N GLY A 186 -23.70 9.24 -0.60
CA GLY A 186 -24.42 9.15 0.67
C GLY A 186 -25.72 8.36 0.60
N SER A 187 -26.38 8.25 -0.55
CA SER A 187 -27.61 7.47 -0.70
C SER A 187 -27.37 5.95 -0.70
N LEU A 188 -26.11 5.50 -0.82
CA LEU A 188 -25.73 4.10 -0.92
C LEU A 188 -25.60 3.42 0.45
N LEU A 189 -26.73 3.14 1.09
CA LEU A 189 -26.78 2.61 2.46
C LEU A 189 -26.14 1.23 2.66
N LYS A 190 -25.88 0.47 1.59
CA LYS A 190 -25.28 -0.89 1.64
C LYS A 190 -23.90 -0.93 1.00
N LEU A 191 -23.29 0.23 0.71
CA LEU A 191 -21.97 0.30 0.12
C LEU A 191 -20.93 -0.36 1.04
N GLN A 192 -20.10 -1.23 0.46
CA GLN A 192 -19.05 -1.98 1.13
C GLN A 192 -17.67 -1.63 0.58
N THR A 193 -17.57 -1.37 -0.73
CA THR A 193 -16.32 -0.98 -1.38
C THR A 193 -16.52 0.27 -2.19
N LEU A 194 -15.65 1.25 -1.97
CA LEU A 194 -15.59 2.49 -2.75
C LEU A 194 -14.18 2.71 -3.27
N ASP A 195 -14.02 2.77 -4.59
CA ASP A 195 -12.77 3.14 -5.23
C ASP A 195 -12.84 4.57 -5.77
N LEU A 196 -12.00 5.44 -5.22
CA LEU A 196 -11.80 6.85 -5.60
C LEU A 196 -10.33 7.11 -5.96
N SER A 197 -9.58 6.07 -6.31
CA SER A 197 -8.17 6.21 -6.68
C SER A 197 -7.98 6.99 -7.99
N SER A 198 -6.85 7.68 -8.13
CA SER A 198 -6.52 8.43 -9.36
C SER A 198 -7.58 9.48 -9.77
N THR A 199 -8.30 10.06 -8.80
CA THR A 199 -9.37 11.04 -9.07
C THR A 199 -8.95 12.51 -8.87
N GLN A 200 -7.65 12.72 -8.62
CA GLN A 200 -7.03 14.04 -8.41
C GLN A 200 -7.56 14.79 -7.17
N LEU A 201 -8.13 14.07 -6.20
CA LEU A 201 -8.70 14.67 -5.00
C LEU A 201 -7.63 15.30 -4.11
N SER A 202 -7.84 16.54 -3.70
CA SER A 202 -6.97 17.20 -2.71
C SER A 202 -7.49 17.13 -1.27
N GLY A 203 -8.75 16.71 -1.09
CA GLY A 203 -9.44 16.63 0.20
C GLY A 203 -10.78 15.91 0.08
N LEU A 204 -11.36 15.55 1.22
CA LEU A 204 -12.70 14.95 1.32
C LEU A 204 -13.62 15.86 2.15
N PRO A 205 -14.90 16.01 1.78
CA PRO A 205 -15.87 16.75 2.57
C PRO A 205 -16.07 16.11 3.96
N PRO A 206 -16.32 16.91 5.03
CA PRO A 206 -16.38 16.41 6.41
C PRO A 206 -17.37 15.26 6.62
N THR A 207 -18.54 15.30 5.99
CA THR A 207 -19.62 14.31 6.17
C THR A 207 -19.72 13.29 5.04
N PHE A 208 -18.72 13.21 4.16
CA PHE A 208 -18.78 12.36 2.97
C PHE A 208 -18.98 10.88 3.31
N LEU A 209 -18.36 10.42 4.39
CA LEU A 209 -18.37 9.02 4.81
C LEU A 209 -19.33 8.72 5.98
N HIS A 210 -20.16 9.69 6.36
CA HIS A 210 -21.09 9.55 7.50
C HIS A 210 -22.22 8.54 7.25
N THR A 211 -22.70 8.46 6.01
CA THR A 211 -23.89 7.65 5.65
C THR A 211 -23.58 6.20 5.24
N PRO A 212 -22.51 5.87 4.50
CA PRO A 212 -22.21 4.49 4.11
C PRO A 212 -21.64 3.67 5.30
N ARG A 213 -22.50 3.32 6.25
CA ARG A 213 -22.15 2.65 7.53
C ARG A 213 -21.62 1.23 7.40
N TYR A 214 -21.69 0.64 6.21
CA TYR A 214 -21.15 -0.70 5.94
C TYR A 214 -19.90 -0.66 5.06
N LEU A 215 -19.32 0.54 4.85
CA LEU A 215 -18.12 0.71 4.05
C LEU A 215 -16.96 0.01 4.75
N ASP A 216 -16.47 -1.04 4.10
CA ASP A 216 -15.47 -1.98 4.60
C ASP A 216 -14.10 -1.68 3.97
N SER A 217 -14.06 -1.32 2.69
CA SER A 217 -12.84 -1.04 1.94
C SER A 217 -12.95 0.28 1.17
N LEU A 218 -11.94 1.13 1.34
CA LEU A 218 -11.84 2.45 0.71
C LEU A 218 -10.46 2.64 0.07
N ASN A 219 -10.46 2.81 -1.25
CA ASN A 219 -9.25 3.11 -2.01
C ASN A 219 -9.19 4.61 -2.36
N LEU A 220 -8.18 5.29 -1.83
CA LEU A 220 -7.88 6.70 -2.04
C LEU A 220 -6.50 6.92 -2.66
N SER A 221 -5.90 5.87 -3.22
CA SER A 221 -4.56 5.93 -3.79
C SER A 221 -4.43 6.89 -4.97
N SER A 222 -3.22 7.34 -5.26
CA SER A 222 -2.89 8.20 -6.41
C SER A 222 -3.72 9.49 -6.48
N ASN A 223 -3.94 10.12 -5.33
CA ASN A 223 -4.62 11.41 -5.23
C ASN A 223 -3.63 12.53 -4.84
N GLN A 224 -4.14 13.69 -4.45
CA GLN A 224 -3.36 14.88 -4.12
C GLN A 224 -3.47 15.25 -2.63
N PHE A 225 -3.72 14.27 -1.76
CA PHE A 225 -3.83 14.50 -0.33
C PHE A 225 -2.48 14.92 0.26
N LYS A 226 -2.42 16.14 0.81
CA LYS A 226 -1.24 16.66 1.52
C LYS A 226 -1.23 16.30 3.01
N VAL A 227 -2.39 15.92 3.53
CA VAL A 227 -2.65 15.48 4.90
C VAL A 227 -3.66 14.34 4.86
N VAL A 228 -3.67 13.48 5.88
CA VAL A 228 -4.69 12.45 6.02
C VAL A 228 -6.06 13.13 6.20
N PRO A 229 -7.09 12.83 5.38
CA PRO A 229 -8.40 13.47 5.49
C PRO A 229 -9.08 13.18 6.84
N PRO A 230 -9.45 14.21 7.64
CA PRO A 230 -10.12 13.99 8.92
C PRO A 230 -11.48 13.27 8.81
N SER A 231 -12.15 13.44 7.67
CA SER A 231 -13.45 12.81 7.36
C SER A 231 -13.41 11.27 7.37
N LEU A 232 -12.22 10.65 7.29
CA LEU A 232 -12.08 9.21 7.47
C LEU A 232 -12.59 8.75 8.84
N GLY A 233 -12.50 9.60 9.87
CA GLY A 233 -12.99 9.29 11.22
C GLY A 233 -14.50 9.02 11.28
N GLU A 234 -15.28 9.45 10.29
CA GLU A 234 -16.71 9.12 10.20
C GLU A 234 -16.97 7.62 9.93
N SER A 235 -15.96 6.89 9.47
CA SER A 235 -16.01 5.44 9.21
C SER A 235 -15.33 4.61 10.29
N GLU A 236 -15.16 5.16 11.50
CA GLU A 236 -14.48 4.53 12.64
C GLU A 236 -14.94 3.08 12.91
N GLU A 237 -16.25 2.84 12.83
CA GLU A 237 -16.86 1.55 13.17
C GLU A 237 -16.98 0.59 11.97
N SER A 238 -16.83 1.07 10.74
CA SER A 238 -17.11 0.26 9.53
C SER A 238 -15.85 -0.14 8.77
N LEU A 239 -14.87 0.76 8.65
CA LEU A 239 -13.77 0.60 7.71
C LEU A 239 -12.74 -0.43 8.21
N ARG A 240 -12.39 -1.38 7.35
CA ARG A 240 -11.39 -2.44 7.60
C ARG A 240 -10.15 -2.30 6.73
N GLU A 241 -10.30 -1.78 5.52
CA GLU A 241 -9.20 -1.61 4.58
C GLU A 241 -9.15 -0.17 4.06
N LEU A 242 -7.97 0.44 4.17
CA LEU A 242 -7.71 1.79 3.69
C LEU A 242 -6.40 1.82 2.89
N ILE A 243 -6.51 2.23 1.63
CA ILE A 243 -5.36 2.37 0.73
C ILE A 243 -5.16 3.87 0.43
N LEU A 244 -4.04 4.42 0.89
CA LEU A 244 -3.64 5.82 0.71
C LEU A 244 -2.38 5.97 -0.16
N ASP A 245 -1.96 4.90 -0.83
CA ASP A 245 -0.75 4.84 -1.65
C ASP A 245 -0.62 6.01 -2.63
N ASN A 246 0.62 6.42 -2.92
CA ASN A 246 0.93 7.45 -3.90
C ASN A 246 0.18 8.78 -3.64
N ASN A 247 0.18 9.24 -2.39
CA ASN A 247 -0.33 10.56 -2.01
C ASN A 247 0.79 11.46 -1.46
N PRO A 248 0.79 12.76 -1.77
CA PRO A 248 1.83 13.69 -1.32
C PRO A 248 1.66 14.15 0.14
N ILE A 249 1.30 13.22 1.04
CA ILE A 249 1.17 13.49 2.48
C ILE A 249 2.56 13.81 3.03
N LEU A 250 2.68 14.91 3.76
CA LEU A 250 3.97 15.40 4.26
C LEU A 250 4.41 14.67 5.53
N GLU A 251 3.48 14.49 6.46
CA GLU A 251 3.73 13.93 7.78
C GLU A 251 2.42 13.33 8.32
N ILE A 252 2.55 12.38 9.23
CA ILE A 252 1.42 11.80 9.96
C ILE A 252 1.59 12.14 11.42
N ARG A 253 0.90 13.19 11.87
CA ARG A 253 0.86 13.59 13.29
C ARG A 253 -0.29 12.95 14.05
N ILE A 254 -1.45 12.89 13.42
CA ILE A 254 -2.67 12.31 14.00
C ILE A 254 -3.40 11.61 12.87
N PHE A 255 -3.56 10.29 13.00
CA PHE A 255 -4.41 9.50 12.13
C PHE A 255 -5.83 9.47 12.70
N PRO A 256 -6.87 9.57 11.85
CA PRO A 256 -8.26 9.45 12.28
C PRO A 256 -8.51 8.14 13.06
N SER A 257 -9.41 8.21 14.04
CA SER A 257 -9.81 7.05 14.83
C SER A 257 -10.53 6.05 13.91
N LEU A 258 -9.89 4.91 13.66
CA LEU A 258 -10.42 3.83 12.84
C LEU A 258 -10.23 2.51 13.59
N LYS A 259 -11.09 2.31 14.60
CA LYS A 259 -10.94 1.21 15.55
C LYS A 259 -10.99 -0.16 14.90
N ASN A 260 -11.75 -0.32 13.81
CA ASN A 260 -11.91 -1.58 13.09
C ASN A 260 -10.98 -1.76 11.89
N LEU A 261 -10.07 -0.81 11.64
CA LEU A 261 -9.13 -0.90 10.53
C LEU A 261 -8.17 -2.07 10.73
N GLU A 262 -8.09 -2.96 9.75
CA GLU A 262 -7.25 -4.14 9.74
C GLU A 262 -6.05 -3.99 8.80
N VAL A 263 -6.23 -3.27 7.68
CA VAL A 263 -5.23 -3.07 6.63
C VAL A 263 -5.06 -1.58 6.33
N LEU A 264 -3.83 -1.09 6.45
CA LEU A 264 -3.45 0.27 6.08
C LEU A 264 -2.25 0.25 5.13
N HIS A 265 -2.46 0.75 3.91
CA HIS A 265 -1.41 0.94 2.91
C HIS A 265 -1.15 2.43 2.70
N MET A 266 0.13 2.83 2.81
CA MET A 266 0.67 4.16 2.55
C MET A 266 2.01 4.00 1.80
N ASN A 267 1.98 3.25 0.70
CA ASN A 267 3.13 3.01 -0.16
C ASN A 267 3.37 4.17 -1.12
N ASP A 268 4.58 4.23 -1.65
CA ASP A 268 4.97 5.17 -2.71
C ASP A 268 4.66 6.64 -2.34
N MET A 269 4.84 7.02 -1.07
CA MET A 269 4.50 8.36 -0.59
C MET A 269 5.66 9.33 -0.92
N PRO A 270 5.53 10.19 -1.95
CA PRO A 270 6.68 10.95 -2.47
C PRO A 270 7.20 12.02 -1.50
N LYS A 271 6.38 12.42 -0.51
CA LYS A 271 6.67 13.52 0.41
C LYS A 271 6.58 13.17 1.89
N LEU A 272 6.26 11.92 2.22
CA LEU A 272 6.09 11.52 3.62
C LEU A 272 7.48 11.51 4.28
N ALA A 273 7.67 12.40 5.26
CA ALA A 273 8.95 12.58 5.94
C ALA A 273 9.01 11.90 7.31
N GLU A 274 7.90 11.92 8.05
CA GLU A 274 7.85 11.49 9.45
C GLU A 274 6.47 10.95 9.85
N ILE A 275 6.48 9.97 10.77
CA ILE A 275 5.31 9.51 11.53
C ILE A 275 5.57 9.81 13.01
N GLY A 276 4.78 10.71 13.57
CA GLY A 276 4.98 11.25 14.92
C GLY A 276 4.50 10.33 16.05
N SER A 277 4.82 10.74 17.28
CA SER A 277 4.34 10.10 18.51
C SER A 277 2.81 10.06 18.57
N GLY A 278 2.25 8.91 18.96
CA GLY A 278 0.80 8.70 19.05
C GLY A 278 0.03 8.81 17.72
N ALA A 279 0.73 8.98 16.60
CA ALA A 279 0.08 9.24 15.32
C ALA A 279 -0.89 8.14 14.90
N LEU A 280 -0.61 6.88 15.22
CA LEU A 280 -1.39 5.70 14.85
C LEU A 280 -2.12 5.09 16.05
N GLN A 281 -2.22 5.80 17.18
CA GLN A 281 -2.65 5.22 18.46
C GLN A 281 -4.09 4.65 18.45
N HIS A 282 -4.96 5.17 17.59
CA HIS A 282 -6.37 4.77 17.55
C HIS A 282 -6.67 3.61 16.56
N LEU A 283 -5.63 3.02 15.95
CA LEU A 283 -5.78 1.90 15.00
C LEU A 283 -5.76 0.54 15.73
N ALA A 284 -6.68 0.36 16.69
CA ALA A 284 -6.61 -0.73 17.68
C ALA A 284 -6.67 -2.16 17.11
N ASN A 285 -7.25 -2.36 15.93
CA ASN A 285 -7.38 -3.68 15.30
C ASN A 285 -6.46 -3.89 14.08
N LEU A 286 -5.44 -3.03 13.90
CA LEU A 286 -4.57 -3.10 12.73
C LEU A 286 -3.76 -4.40 12.71
N LYS A 287 -3.81 -5.11 11.58
CA LYS A 287 -3.12 -6.38 11.34
C LYS A 287 -2.00 -6.23 10.32
N GLU A 288 -2.20 -5.36 9.32
CA GLU A 288 -1.27 -5.12 8.24
C GLU A 288 -0.99 -3.62 8.09
N LEU A 289 0.29 -3.25 8.19
CA LEU A 289 0.78 -1.91 7.89
C LEU A 289 1.83 -2.00 6.77
N SER A 290 1.57 -1.32 5.66
CA SER A 290 2.52 -1.20 4.56
C SER A 290 2.85 0.26 4.29
N ILE A 291 4.13 0.61 4.45
CA ILE A 291 4.70 1.92 4.16
C ILE A 291 6.01 1.67 3.41
N THR A 292 5.92 1.44 2.10
CA THR A 292 7.10 1.15 1.28
C THR A 292 7.38 2.28 0.30
N HIS A 293 8.61 2.34 -0.23
CA HIS A 293 8.96 3.26 -1.32
C HIS A 293 8.67 4.75 -1.00
N SER A 294 8.87 5.17 0.24
CA SER A 294 8.72 6.56 0.67
C SER A 294 10.10 7.23 0.80
N PRO A 295 10.60 7.90 -0.25
CA PRO A 295 12.00 8.32 -0.34
C PRO A 295 12.40 9.46 0.61
N GLN A 296 11.43 10.06 1.32
CA GLN A 296 11.66 11.10 2.32
C GLN A 296 11.45 10.62 3.75
N LEU A 297 10.94 9.39 3.96
CA LEU A 297 10.58 8.90 5.29
C LEU A 297 11.84 8.51 6.07
N THR A 298 12.24 9.38 7.00
CA THR A 298 13.48 9.23 7.78
C THR A 298 13.25 8.71 9.20
N SER A 299 12.07 8.94 9.77
CA SER A 299 11.76 8.58 11.15
C SER A 299 10.32 8.09 11.32
N ILE A 300 10.16 7.10 12.20
CA ILE A 300 8.89 6.63 12.74
C ILE A 300 9.07 6.62 14.25
N ALA A 301 8.22 7.34 14.99
CA ALA A 301 8.29 7.41 16.43
C ALA A 301 8.07 6.04 17.08
N GLU A 302 8.85 5.73 18.13
CA GLU A 302 8.76 4.47 18.86
C GLU A 302 7.38 4.25 19.51
N ASP A 303 6.71 5.35 19.88
CA ASP A 303 5.40 5.37 20.51
C ASP A 303 4.27 5.74 19.54
N ALA A 304 4.49 5.60 18.22
CA ALA A 304 3.49 5.93 17.21
C ALA A 304 2.15 5.19 17.42
N PHE A 305 2.17 3.94 17.93
CA PHE A 305 0.99 3.14 18.23
C PHE A 305 0.51 3.20 19.68
N SER A 306 1.37 3.49 20.65
CA SER A 306 0.97 3.57 22.07
C SER A 306 0.51 4.96 22.48
N GLY A 307 1.02 6.00 21.82
CA GLY A 307 0.99 7.35 22.34
C GLY A 307 1.72 7.49 23.67
N GLU A 308 1.51 8.61 24.35
CA GLU A 308 2.11 8.90 25.67
C GLU A 308 1.46 8.08 26.82
N THR A 309 0.26 7.52 26.61
CA THR A 309 -0.51 6.83 27.65
C THR A 309 -0.48 5.31 27.49
N LYS A 310 0.06 4.60 28.50
CA LYS A 310 0.18 3.13 28.54
C LYS A 310 -1.16 2.36 28.63
N GLU A 311 -2.31 3.03 28.53
CA GLU A 311 -3.65 2.43 28.71
C GLU A 311 -4.27 1.93 27.41
N LEU A 312 -3.74 2.29 26.23
CA LEU A 312 -4.29 1.82 24.96
C LEU A 312 -3.77 0.42 24.59
N SER A 313 -4.68 -0.40 24.05
CA SER A 313 -4.37 -1.72 23.52
C SER A 313 -3.54 -1.61 22.24
N TRP A 314 -2.36 -2.22 22.25
CA TRP A 314 -1.53 -2.35 21.05
C TRP A 314 -2.26 -3.10 19.94
N PRO A 315 -2.11 -2.67 18.67
CA PRO A 315 -2.68 -3.38 17.55
C PRO A 315 -2.09 -4.80 17.42
N PRO A 316 -2.91 -5.80 17.05
CA PRO A 316 -2.46 -7.17 16.81
C PRO A 316 -1.78 -7.31 15.45
N LEU A 317 -0.71 -6.56 15.22
CA LEU A 317 0.01 -6.52 13.95
C LEU A 317 0.64 -7.88 13.64
N SER A 318 0.34 -8.42 12.45
CA SER A 318 0.91 -9.67 11.94
C SER A 318 1.78 -9.44 10.70
N LYS A 319 1.59 -8.32 10.00
CA LYS A 319 2.32 -7.97 8.79
C LYS A 319 2.81 -6.53 8.83
N LEU A 320 4.11 -6.34 8.60
CA LEU A 320 4.73 -5.02 8.59
C LEU A 320 5.72 -4.90 7.42
N PHE A 321 5.46 -3.95 6.54
CA PHE A 321 6.35 -3.64 5.40
C PHE A 321 6.79 -2.18 5.51
N ILE A 322 8.05 -1.95 5.86
CA ILE A 322 8.67 -0.61 5.95
C ILE A 322 9.95 -0.53 5.09
N ASN A 323 10.04 -1.38 4.08
CA ASN A 323 11.19 -1.47 3.19
C ASN A 323 11.22 -0.35 2.14
N ASN A 324 12.41 -0.10 1.58
CA ASN A 324 12.63 0.89 0.53
C ASN A 324 12.30 2.33 0.97
N ASN A 325 12.61 2.69 2.22
CA ASN A 325 12.48 4.05 2.76
C ASN A 325 13.87 4.64 3.08
N ARG A 326 13.93 5.68 3.92
CA ARG A 326 15.17 6.31 4.39
C ARG A 326 15.36 6.16 5.91
N LEU A 327 14.83 5.09 6.50
CA LEU A 327 14.92 4.86 7.94
C LEU A 327 16.36 4.54 8.35
N GLY A 328 16.92 5.33 9.26
CA GLY A 328 18.21 5.05 9.90
C GLY A 328 18.08 4.26 11.20
N TYR A 329 17.04 4.60 11.97
CA TYR A 329 16.69 3.96 13.24
C TYR A 329 15.26 3.43 13.19
N LEU A 330 15.00 2.44 14.03
CA LEU A 330 13.65 1.96 14.34
C LEU A 330 13.59 1.78 15.84
N GLY A 331 12.50 2.20 16.49
CA GLY A 331 12.34 2.03 17.94
C GLY A 331 11.88 0.62 18.28
N GLN A 332 12.40 0.05 19.38
CA GLN A 332 11.99 -1.28 19.86
C GLN A 332 10.50 -1.29 20.22
N GLY A 333 10.02 -0.23 20.86
CA GLY A 333 8.63 -0.02 21.23
C GLY A 333 7.68 0.23 20.06
N PHE A 334 8.14 0.40 18.82
CA PHE A 334 7.23 0.64 17.69
C PHE A 334 6.19 -0.47 17.53
N VAL A 335 6.58 -1.72 17.79
CA VAL A 335 5.67 -2.88 17.82
C VAL A 335 5.82 -3.59 19.17
N ALA A 336 4.72 -3.84 19.87
CA ALA A 336 4.77 -4.53 21.15
C ALA A 336 5.25 -5.99 21.06
N ARG A 337 4.86 -6.70 20.00
CA ARG A 337 5.11 -8.14 19.81
C ARG A 337 5.69 -8.44 18.43
N TRP A 338 6.96 -8.07 18.23
CA TRP A 338 7.71 -8.38 17.01
C TRP A 338 7.69 -9.88 16.66
N ASP A 339 7.64 -10.75 17.67
CA ASP A 339 7.59 -12.21 17.53
C ASP A 339 6.28 -12.74 16.92
N HIS A 340 5.20 -11.94 16.93
CA HIS A 340 3.93 -12.29 16.29
C HIS A 340 3.88 -11.93 14.79
N LEU A 341 4.86 -11.17 14.28
CA LEU A 341 4.90 -10.79 12.87
C LEU A 341 5.24 -12.02 12.01
N THR A 342 4.27 -12.45 11.20
CA THR A 342 4.42 -13.55 10.25
C THR A 342 5.03 -13.09 8.94
N GLU A 343 4.81 -11.82 8.56
CA GLU A 343 5.44 -11.20 7.40
C GLU A 343 6.08 -9.87 7.82
N LEU A 344 7.37 -9.73 7.54
CA LEU A 344 8.15 -8.56 7.91
C LEU A 344 9.06 -8.21 6.75
N ASP A 345 9.12 -6.93 6.39
CA ASP A 345 10.13 -6.39 5.50
C ASP A 345 10.66 -5.04 5.96
N VAL A 346 11.91 -5.04 6.41
CA VAL A 346 12.67 -3.85 6.84
C VAL A 346 13.87 -3.59 5.93
N SER A 347 13.96 -4.31 4.81
CA SER A 347 15.12 -4.22 3.91
C SER A 347 15.19 -2.87 3.18
N MET A 348 16.32 -2.62 2.50
CA MET A 348 16.49 -1.43 1.65
C MET A 348 16.25 -0.10 2.38
N ASN A 349 16.74 0.01 3.60
CA ASN A 349 16.81 1.24 4.37
C ASN A 349 18.28 1.50 4.76
N PRO A 350 18.69 2.77 4.92
CA PRO A 350 20.03 3.16 5.32
C PRO A 350 20.25 2.94 6.83
N TRP A 351 20.18 1.70 7.29
CA TRP A 351 20.26 1.36 8.71
C TRP A 351 21.58 1.82 9.35
N ILE A 352 21.46 2.50 10.49
CA ILE A 352 22.58 2.97 11.29
C ILE A 352 22.95 1.85 12.27
N CYS A 353 24.22 1.49 12.32
CA CYS A 353 24.77 0.37 13.09
C CYS A 353 25.67 0.85 14.23
N ASP A 354 25.13 1.71 15.08
CA ASP A 354 25.76 2.17 16.32
C ASP A 354 25.13 1.48 17.55
N CYS A 355 25.55 1.89 18.76
CA CYS A 355 25.04 1.27 19.97
C CYS A 355 23.55 1.58 20.26
N GLU A 356 23.00 2.68 19.73
CA GLU A 356 21.58 3.03 19.92
C GLU A 356 20.69 2.03 19.17
N ASN A 357 21.14 1.55 18.01
CA ASN A 357 20.43 0.55 17.23
C ASN A 357 20.81 -0.91 17.60
N GLN A 358 21.45 -1.16 18.76
CA GLN A 358 21.88 -2.51 19.18
C GLN A 358 20.74 -3.52 19.28
N TRP A 359 19.53 -3.06 19.62
CA TRP A 359 18.34 -3.91 19.67
C TRP A 359 17.97 -4.44 18.28
N PHE A 360 18.14 -3.64 17.22
CA PHE A 360 17.83 -4.02 15.84
C PHE A 360 18.69 -5.22 15.43
N LEU A 361 19.98 -5.18 15.76
CA LEU A 361 20.90 -6.27 15.47
C LEU A 361 20.66 -7.50 16.36
N SER A 362 20.49 -7.31 17.67
CA SER A 362 20.41 -8.42 18.63
C SER A 362 19.06 -9.12 18.66
N THR A 363 17.98 -8.42 18.32
CA THR A 363 16.60 -8.91 18.48
C THR A 363 15.84 -8.96 17.16
N LEU A 364 15.78 -7.86 16.40
CA LEU A 364 14.98 -7.81 15.17
C LEU A 364 15.59 -8.62 14.03
N MET A 365 16.90 -8.51 13.80
CA MET A 365 17.58 -9.22 12.72
C MET A 365 17.45 -10.76 12.80
N PRO A 366 17.61 -11.41 13.97
CA PRO A 366 17.31 -12.84 14.12
C PRO A 366 15.91 -13.23 13.65
N HIS A 367 14.89 -12.46 14.05
CA HIS A 367 13.51 -12.69 13.61
C HIS A 367 13.35 -12.49 12.10
N PHE A 368 13.88 -11.38 11.58
CA PHE A 368 13.82 -11.07 10.15
C PHE A 368 14.53 -12.13 9.28
N MET A 369 15.64 -12.70 9.73
CA MET A 369 16.33 -13.79 9.03
C MET A 369 15.49 -15.08 8.97
N ASN A 370 14.64 -15.32 9.97
CA ASN A 370 13.72 -16.45 9.98
C ASN A 370 12.55 -16.23 9.02
N VAL A 371 11.97 -15.03 9.03
CA VAL A 371 10.80 -14.67 8.20
C VAL A 371 11.17 -14.42 6.73
N ASN A 372 12.28 -13.72 6.46
CA ASN A 372 12.66 -13.26 5.14
C ASN A 372 14.17 -13.39 4.85
N LYS A 373 14.65 -14.65 4.91
CA LYS A 373 16.06 -15.00 4.67
C LYS A 373 16.62 -14.46 3.34
N LYS A 374 15.81 -14.42 2.28
CA LYS A 374 16.24 -14.00 0.94
C LYS A 374 16.61 -12.52 0.87
N LYS A 375 15.92 -11.65 1.63
CA LYS A 375 16.23 -10.22 1.65
C LYS A 375 17.28 -9.86 2.71
N ALA A 376 17.34 -10.61 3.82
CA ALA A 376 18.31 -10.39 4.88
C ALA A 376 19.78 -10.43 4.43
N ILE A 377 20.11 -11.20 3.39
CA ILE A 377 21.49 -11.30 2.87
C ILE A 377 22.00 -10.00 2.20
N TYR A 378 21.10 -9.08 1.86
CA TYR A 378 21.46 -7.83 1.18
C TYR A 378 21.46 -6.61 2.11
N MET A 379 21.10 -6.79 3.38
CA MET A 379 21.08 -5.69 4.35
C MET A 379 22.49 -5.36 4.82
N MET A 380 22.86 -4.09 4.67
CA MET A 380 24.16 -3.53 5.04
C MET A 380 23.97 -2.32 5.93
N CYS A 381 24.95 -2.05 6.78
CA CYS A 381 25.04 -0.82 7.54
C CYS A 381 25.38 0.34 6.61
N GLU A 382 24.68 1.46 6.74
CA GLU A 382 25.02 2.69 6.01
C GLU A 382 25.98 3.57 6.84
N GLU A 383 25.71 3.67 8.14
CA GLU A 383 26.51 4.42 9.11
C GLU A 383 26.73 3.56 10.38
N PRO A 384 27.67 3.92 11.28
CA PRO A 384 28.72 4.92 11.07
C PRO A 384 29.77 4.45 10.04
N THR A 385 30.69 5.33 9.66
CA THR A 385 31.73 5.06 8.64
C THR A 385 32.53 3.77 8.86
N GLU A 386 32.74 3.36 10.11
CA GLU A 386 33.49 2.17 10.54
C GLU A 386 32.72 0.86 10.29
N MET A 387 31.38 0.96 10.30
CA MET A 387 30.46 -0.16 10.06
C MET A 387 29.90 -0.18 8.65
N ARG A 388 30.03 0.93 7.90
CA ARG A 388 29.50 1.09 6.56
C ARG A 388 29.87 -0.09 5.64
N GLY A 389 28.87 -0.63 4.95
CA GLY A 389 28.99 -1.76 4.03
C GLY A 389 29.10 -3.14 4.72
N ARG A 390 29.19 -3.22 6.04
CA ARG A 390 29.14 -4.51 6.75
C ARG A 390 27.72 -5.08 6.68
N LEU A 391 27.63 -6.38 6.40
CA LEU A 391 26.36 -7.10 6.32
C LEU A 391 25.78 -7.32 7.72
N LEU A 392 24.53 -6.87 7.95
CA LEU A 392 23.86 -7.02 9.24
C LEU A 392 23.70 -8.50 9.62
N MET A 393 23.44 -9.38 8.65
CA MET A 393 23.36 -10.83 8.88
C MET A 393 24.67 -11.38 9.48
N ASN A 394 25.82 -10.92 9.02
CA ASN A 394 27.11 -11.40 9.51
C ASN A 394 27.35 -10.90 10.94
N LEU A 395 27.12 -9.60 11.17
CA LEU A 395 27.24 -8.98 12.49
C LEU A 395 26.36 -9.69 13.54
N THR A 396 25.12 -10.03 13.15
CA THR A 396 24.16 -10.76 13.99
C THR A 396 24.69 -12.15 14.35
N LYS A 397 25.21 -12.91 13.37
CA LYS A 397 25.74 -14.26 13.61
C LYS A 397 27.00 -14.28 14.47
N THR A 398 27.83 -13.24 14.37
CA THR A 398 29.06 -13.09 15.16
C THR A 398 28.80 -12.54 16.55
N GLY A 399 27.60 -12.03 16.83
CA GLY A 399 27.27 -11.40 18.12
C GLY A 399 28.11 -10.15 18.39
N VAL A 400 28.30 -9.30 17.38
CA VAL A 400 29.08 -8.07 17.53
C VAL A 400 28.28 -7.03 18.31
N ASP A 401 28.89 -6.46 19.34
CA ASP A 401 28.36 -5.28 20.02
C ASP A 401 28.73 -4.02 19.25
N MET A 402 27.71 -3.28 18.81
CA MET A 402 27.89 -2.00 18.15
C MET A 402 28.30 -0.94 19.18
N ARG A 403 29.25 -0.07 18.81
CA ARG A 403 29.82 0.95 19.70
C ARG A 403 29.34 2.33 19.28
N CYS A 404 29.04 3.18 20.24
CA CYS A 404 28.82 4.60 20.00
C CYS A 404 30.13 5.37 20.08
N LEU A 405 30.18 6.52 19.42
CA LEU A 405 31.23 7.50 19.62
C LEU A 405 31.15 8.06 21.04
N ASP A 406 32.28 8.17 21.71
CA ASP A 406 32.42 8.79 23.03
C ASP A 406 31.85 10.23 22.99
N SER A 407 31.32 10.75 24.10
CA SER A 407 30.71 12.10 24.23
C SER A 407 31.53 13.30 23.71
N ARG A 408 32.80 13.11 23.34
CA ARG A 408 33.69 14.11 22.74
C ARG A 408 33.91 13.94 21.23
N GLY A 409 33.25 12.98 20.58
CA GLY A 409 33.47 12.63 19.17
C GLY A 409 34.88 12.07 18.89
N SER A 410 35.59 11.65 19.94
CA SER A 410 36.93 11.09 19.84
C SER A 410 36.89 9.75 19.13
N ARG A 411 37.81 9.56 18.17
CA ARG A 411 37.99 8.30 17.45
C ARG A 411 39.14 7.58 18.13
N PRO A 412 38.91 6.65 19.07
CA PRO A 412 39.99 6.04 19.84
C PRO A 412 41.06 5.39 18.96
N GLU A 413 40.73 4.93 17.76
CA GLU A 413 41.70 4.37 16.82
C GLU A 413 42.60 5.43 16.16
N GLN A 414 42.08 6.61 15.81
CA GLN A 414 42.89 7.70 15.25
C GLN A 414 43.67 8.42 16.36
N ASP A 415 43.04 8.63 17.51
CA ASP A 415 43.64 9.29 18.66
C ASP A 415 44.76 8.43 19.26
N SER A 416 44.60 7.10 19.30
CA SER A 416 45.67 6.19 19.71
C SER A 416 46.82 6.14 18.70
N LEU A 417 46.56 6.26 17.39
CA LEU A 417 47.61 6.34 16.37
C LEU A 417 48.44 7.62 16.51
N VAL A 418 47.79 8.75 16.78
CA VAL A 418 48.46 10.02 17.09
C VAL A 418 49.28 9.89 18.38
N LEU A 419 48.71 9.30 19.43
CA LEU A 419 49.40 9.10 20.71
C LEU A 419 50.64 8.21 20.55
N VAL A 420 50.52 7.10 19.80
CA VAL A 420 51.61 6.18 19.48
C VAL A 420 52.67 6.88 18.63
N ALA A 421 52.28 7.68 17.64
CA ALA A 421 53.22 8.45 16.83
C ALA A 421 54.00 9.49 17.67
N ILE A 422 53.33 10.18 18.61
CA ILE A 422 53.97 11.08 19.57
C ILE A 422 54.93 10.30 20.48
N LEU A 423 54.52 9.13 20.97
CA LEU A 423 55.35 8.30 21.84
C LEU A 423 56.62 7.80 21.12
N ILE A 424 56.48 7.33 19.88
CA ILE A 424 57.60 6.92 19.03
C ILE A 424 58.53 8.12 18.75
N GLY A 425 57.95 9.28 18.44
CA GLY A 425 58.73 10.52 18.23
C GLY A 425 59.53 10.93 19.46
N LEU A 426 58.92 10.86 20.65
CA LEU A 426 59.61 11.12 21.92
C LEU A 426 60.71 10.08 22.20
N LEU A 427 60.42 8.80 22.00
CA LEU A 427 61.37 7.71 22.20
C LEU A 427 62.58 7.78 21.26
N MET A 428 62.42 8.32 20.04
CA MET A 428 63.52 8.50 19.09
C MET A 428 64.29 9.81 19.31
N SER A 429 63.59 10.90 19.64
CA SER A 429 64.21 12.23 19.80
C SER A 429 65.08 12.36 21.03
N ILE A 430 64.70 11.74 22.15
CA ILE A 430 65.46 11.82 23.42
C ILE A 430 66.85 11.17 23.29
N PRO A 431 66.99 9.92 22.78
CA PRO A 431 68.30 9.31 22.56
C PRO A 431 69.15 10.06 21.52
N LEU A 432 68.53 10.55 20.43
CA LEU A 432 69.23 11.34 19.41
C LEU A 432 69.78 12.63 20.00
N ALA A 433 68.97 13.37 20.77
CA ALA A 433 69.41 14.58 21.44
C ALA A 433 70.53 14.31 22.46
N MET A 434 70.43 13.24 23.25
CA MET A 434 71.50 12.84 24.17
C MET A 434 72.79 12.45 23.44
N ALA A 435 72.69 11.72 22.33
CA ALA A 435 73.85 11.34 21.51
C ALA A 435 74.50 12.56 20.85
N SER A 436 73.71 13.49 20.30
CA SER A 436 74.19 14.76 19.76
C SER A 436 74.85 15.62 20.83
N PHE A 437 74.28 15.69 22.03
CA PHE A 437 74.87 16.43 23.16
C PHE A 437 76.19 15.80 23.63
N ALA A 438 76.25 14.46 23.75
CA ALA A 438 77.48 13.75 24.09
C ALA A 438 78.56 13.95 23.02
N PHE A 439 78.19 13.92 21.73
CA PHE A 439 79.12 14.20 20.63
C PHE A 439 79.61 15.65 20.67
N TYR A 440 78.71 16.61 20.92
CA TYR A 440 79.06 18.01 21.08
C TYR A 440 80.03 18.23 22.25
N GLN A 441 79.78 17.64 23.43
CA GLN A 441 80.72 17.69 24.55
C GLN A 441 82.07 17.04 24.22
N ARG A 442 82.08 15.97 23.42
CA ARG A 442 83.32 15.29 23.04
C ARG A 442 84.15 16.07 22.02
N VAL A 443 83.51 16.81 21.11
CA VAL A 443 84.17 17.60 20.05
C VAL A 443 84.53 19.00 20.52
N TYR A 444 83.67 19.65 21.31
CA TYR A 444 83.82 21.06 21.71
C TYR A 444 84.03 21.25 23.22
N GLY A 445 83.78 20.25 24.06
CA GLY A 445 83.89 20.37 25.53
C GLY A 445 85.32 20.34 26.07
N ASN A 446 86.33 20.09 25.24
CA ASN A 446 87.75 20.14 25.63
C ASN A 446 88.39 21.54 25.51
N ALA A 447 87.59 22.60 25.39
CA ALA A 447 88.09 23.97 25.35
C ALA A 447 87.42 24.85 26.41
N SER A 448 87.75 24.66 27.70
CA SER A 448 87.71 25.69 28.75
C SER A 448 88.39 25.21 30.06
N PRO A 449 89.09 26.09 30.81
CA PRO A 449 90.11 25.71 31.80
C PRO A 449 89.56 25.41 33.21
N LEU A 450 90.34 24.60 33.93
CA LEU A 450 90.34 24.30 35.38
C LEU A 450 89.56 25.25 36.31
N VAL A 451 88.58 24.70 37.03
CA VAL A 451 88.31 25.07 38.43
C VAL A 451 88.38 23.79 39.27
N ARG A 452 89.46 23.66 40.04
CA ARG A 452 89.61 22.64 41.10
C ARG A 452 88.60 22.96 42.20
N PHE A 453 87.62 22.09 42.42
CA PHE A 453 86.90 22.04 43.70
C PHE A 453 87.64 21.08 44.64
N SER A 454 88.20 21.64 45.71
CA SER A 454 88.83 20.92 46.82
C SER A 454 87.77 20.20 47.66
N TYR A 455 87.86 18.87 47.75
CA TYR A 455 87.11 18.09 48.74
C TYR A 455 87.76 18.25 50.12
N HIS A 456 87.06 18.86 51.07
CA HIS A 456 87.35 18.71 52.49
C HIS A 456 86.87 17.32 52.96
N ARG A 457 87.78 16.50 53.49
CA ARG A 457 87.47 15.26 54.21
C ARG A 457 86.78 15.62 55.53
N ALA A 458 85.54 15.19 55.72
CA ALA A 458 84.93 15.08 57.03
C ALA A 458 85.41 13.78 57.70
N SER A 459 86.01 13.90 58.88
CA SER A 459 86.40 12.79 59.75
C SER A 459 85.18 12.29 60.53
N PHE A 460 84.84 11.01 60.39
CA PHE A 460 83.96 10.32 61.33
C PHE A 460 84.76 9.97 62.59
N VAL A 461 84.26 10.41 63.74
CA VAL A 461 84.70 9.97 65.07
C VAL A 461 83.69 8.93 65.53
N ASP A 462 84.16 7.70 65.72
CA ASP A 462 83.46 6.67 66.47
C ASP A 462 83.39 7.09 67.93
N THR A 463 82.20 7.02 68.53
CA THR A 463 82.06 6.88 69.98
C THR A 463 81.11 5.73 70.29
N ILE A 464 81.70 4.71 70.90
CA ILE A 464 81.07 3.61 71.60
C ILE A 464 80.70 4.10 73.00
N SER A 465 79.42 3.99 73.37
CA SER A 465 78.96 3.58 74.71
C SER A 465 77.49 3.21 74.64
#